data_AF-J2X0T0-F1
#
_entry.id   AF-J2X0T0-F1
#
_cell.length_a   1.000
_cell.length_b   1.000
_cell.length_c   1.000
_cell.angle_alpha   90.00
_cell.angle_beta   90.00
_cell.angle_gamma   90.00
#
_symmetry.space_group_name_H-M   'P 1'
#
loop_
_entity.id
_entity.type
_entity.pdbx_description
1 polymer ?
#
loop_
_entity_poly.entity_id
_entity_poly.type
_entity_poly.pdbx_seq_one_letter_code
_entity_poly.pdbx_strand_id
1 'polypeptide(L)'
;MSENRYKIVFDSTLLPGVDINTAKLNLAALFKSDVSAIERLFNGRPVALKRDLSQADAQTYLQALKNTGIDARIEIEPTIELDLADVHDPVAVAEPQSPYSPPQARVGEKLPEFAVLKPFGVEGRIGRLRFLAWTMVLSLVTLPIVGVFALIGLGLVSGNSTNGLIIGGIFAFLLFMAFLVVSVLFSIQRLHDIGWSGWLWLLNLVPFVGSFFPLVIMVIPGNAGANRYGPPPPPNSKAIKVLCALWIVFIGLFAVGAMVGGISTIQQGYEDSLESSYQSSSMTTDEIDVEVQPQANSPAEAAEQAPPPVDSAKE
;
A
#
# COMPACT_ATOMS: atom_id res chain seq x y z
N MET A 1 5.17 36.72 14.76
CA MET A 1 6.07 37.56 15.58
C MET A 1 5.89 37.08 17.01
N SER A 2 6.76 36.22 17.52
CA SER A 2 6.73 35.82 18.93
C SER A 2 7.08 37.05 19.77
N GLU A 3 6.16 37.52 20.60
CA GLU A 3 6.46 38.62 21.52
C GLU A 3 7.41 38.11 22.61
N ASN A 4 8.52 38.81 22.81
CA ASN A 4 9.47 38.48 23.87
C ASN A 4 8.76 38.55 25.24
N ARG A 5 8.83 37.45 26.00
CA ARG A 5 8.32 37.39 27.38
C ARG A 5 9.44 37.74 28.35
N TYR A 6 9.08 38.41 29.43
CA TYR A 6 10.03 38.93 30.42
C TYR A 6 9.76 38.32 31.79
N LYS A 7 10.82 38.12 32.57
CA LYS A 7 10.76 37.74 33.99
C LYS A 7 11.46 38.80 34.84
N ILE A 8 11.02 38.95 36.08
CA ILE A 8 11.64 39.85 37.05
C ILE A 8 12.41 39.02 38.06
N VAL A 9 13.71 39.32 38.18
CA VAL A 9 14.65 38.59 39.04
C VAL A 9 15.13 39.51 40.16
N PHE A 10 15.15 38.96 41.37
CA PHE A 10 15.62 39.63 42.58
C PHE A 10 16.84 38.89 43.14
N ASP A 11 17.92 39.61 43.40
CA ASP A 11 19.22 39.04 43.78
C ASP A 11 19.57 39.27 45.25
N SER A 12 18.57 39.47 46.11
CA SER A 12 18.77 39.80 47.53
C SER A 12 19.51 41.12 47.78
N THR A 13 19.60 42.00 46.77
CA THR A 13 20.23 43.33 46.87
C THR A 13 19.21 44.41 47.22
N LEU A 14 19.59 45.32 48.13
CA LEU A 14 18.75 46.43 48.58
C LEU A 14 19.21 47.75 47.94
N LEU A 15 18.29 48.69 47.79
CA LEU A 15 18.63 50.04 47.36
C LEU A 15 19.40 50.79 48.47
N PRO A 16 20.33 51.70 48.10
CA PRO A 16 21.11 52.46 49.08
C PRO A 16 20.23 53.19 50.09
N GLY A 17 20.47 52.98 51.39
CA GLY A 17 19.77 53.67 52.47
C GLY A 17 18.51 52.99 53.01
N VAL A 18 18.18 51.76 52.57
CA VAL A 18 17.03 50.99 53.09
C VAL A 18 17.51 49.86 54.01
N ASP A 19 16.96 49.79 55.23
CA ASP A 19 17.22 48.67 56.15
C ASP A 19 16.53 47.38 55.70
N ILE A 20 17.17 46.24 55.96
CA ILE A 20 16.68 44.92 55.55
C ILE A 20 15.32 44.57 56.17
N ASN A 21 15.05 45.00 57.41
CA ASN A 21 13.78 44.70 58.07
C ASN A 21 12.63 45.51 57.45
N THR A 22 12.89 46.77 57.14
CA THR A 22 11.94 47.65 56.45
C THR A 22 11.63 47.15 55.03
N ALA A 23 12.65 46.70 54.29
CA ALA A 23 12.46 46.12 52.96
C ALA A 23 11.61 44.84 52.99
N LYS A 24 11.86 43.93 53.96
CA LYS A 24 11.05 42.71 54.15
C LYS A 24 9.59 43.02 54.44
N LEU A 25 9.32 44.00 55.31
CA LEU A 25 7.95 44.42 55.65
C LEU A 25 7.21 45.03 54.45
N ASN A 26 7.87 45.93 53.71
CA ASN A 26 7.29 46.55 52.52
C ASN A 26 7.03 45.53 51.41
N LEU A 27 7.92 44.56 51.24
CA LEU A 27 7.78 43.50 50.24
C LEU A 27 6.67 42.51 50.63
N ALA A 28 6.56 42.15 51.91
CA ALA A 28 5.45 41.37 52.44
C ALA A 28 4.10 42.05 52.19
N ALA A 29 4.02 43.38 52.39
CA ALA A 29 2.83 44.17 52.10
C ALA A 29 2.49 44.19 50.59
N LEU A 30 3.50 44.36 49.72
CA LEU A 30 3.31 44.39 48.27
C LEU A 30 2.77 43.06 47.73
N PHE A 31 3.35 41.94 48.18
CA PHE A 31 2.93 40.60 47.75
C PHE A 31 1.75 40.03 48.53
N LYS A 32 1.25 40.75 49.55
CA LYS A 32 0.22 40.27 50.50
C LYS A 32 0.57 38.89 51.06
N SER A 33 1.83 38.73 51.46
CA SER A 33 2.42 37.46 51.90
C SER A 33 3.05 37.60 53.29
N ASP A 34 3.27 36.48 53.97
CA ASP A 34 3.88 36.47 55.30
C ASP A 34 5.36 36.86 55.25
N VAL A 35 5.83 37.57 56.27
CA VAL A 35 7.23 37.99 56.40
C VAL A 35 8.18 36.79 56.31
N SER A 36 7.82 35.65 56.90
CA SER A 36 8.60 34.41 56.85
C SER A 36 8.73 33.81 55.44
N ALA A 37 7.75 34.03 54.56
CA ALA A 37 7.84 33.59 53.17
C ALA A 37 8.79 34.50 52.37
N ILE A 38 8.77 35.79 52.66
CA ILE A 38 9.67 36.78 52.06
C ILE A 38 11.12 36.57 52.49
N GLU A 39 11.37 36.18 53.75
CA GLU A 39 12.73 35.89 54.22
C GLU A 39 13.45 34.82 53.38
N ARG A 40 12.70 33.85 52.85
CA ARG A 40 13.24 32.81 51.95
C ARG A 40 13.70 33.35 50.59
N LEU A 41 13.33 34.57 50.23
CA LEU A 41 13.79 35.25 49.01
C LEU A 41 15.14 35.94 49.22
N PHE A 42 15.53 36.22 50.47
CA PHE A 42 16.80 36.86 50.84
C PHE A 42 17.92 35.84 51.12
N ASN A 43 17.98 34.76 50.34
CA ASN A 43 18.95 33.68 50.50
C ASN A 43 20.25 33.89 49.70
N GLY A 44 20.44 35.08 49.10
CA GLY A 44 21.63 35.42 48.30
C GLY A 44 21.68 34.75 46.92
N ARG A 45 20.62 34.06 46.52
CA ARG A 45 20.46 33.48 45.18
C ARG A 45 19.46 34.30 44.36
N PRO A 46 19.65 34.44 43.04
CA PRO A 46 18.66 35.04 42.16
C PRO A 46 17.33 34.29 42.23
N VAL A 47 16.24 34.96 42.60
CA VAL A 47 14.89 34.39 42.60
C VAL A 47 14.00 35.13 41.61
N ALA A 48 13.31 34.39 40.76
CA ALA A 48 12.31 34.95 39.86
C ALA A 48 11.02 35.22 40.64
N LEU A 49 10.66 36.50 40.79
CA LEU A 49 9.45 36.92 41.51
C LEU A 49 8.19 36.74 40.66
N LYS A 50 8.30 37.05 39.37
CA LYS A 50 7.20 36.93 38.40
C LYS A 50 7.76 36.65 37.01
N ARG A 51 7.10 35.75 36.29
CA ARG A 51 7.49 35.23 34.98
C ARG A 51 6.40 35.56 33.96
N ASP A 52 6.73 35.38 32.68
CA ASP A 52 5.76 35.45 31.60
C ASP A 52 5.03 36.82 31.51
N LEU A 53 5.80 37.92 31.60
CA LEU A 53 5.28 39.29 31.54
C LEU A 53 5.50 39.92 30.16
N SER A 54 4.57 40.79 29.75
CA SER A 54 4.81 41.73 28.65
C SER A 54 5.83 42.81 29.08
N GLN A 55 6.45 43.51 28.12
CA GLN A 55 7.42 44.56 28.43
C GLN A 55 6.81 45.69 29.29
N ALA A 56 5.57 46.09 28.99
CA ALA A 56 4.87 47.15 29.71
C ALA A 56 4.51 46.73 31.15
N ASP A 57 4.07 45.49 31.34
CA ASP A 57 3.78 44.95 32.66
C ASP A 57 5.06 44.80 33.48
N ALA A 58 6.14 44.29 32.88
CA ALA A 58 7.43 44.11 33.55
C ALA A 58 7.98 45.44 34.09
N GLN A 59 7.84 46.54 33.34
CA GLN A 59 8.21 47.88 33.81
C GLN A 59 7.36 48.34 35.00
N THR A 60 6.05 48.10 34.94
CA THR A 60 5.10 48.46 36.01
C THR A 60 5.44 47.73 37.31
N TYR A 61 5.71 46.43 37.24
CA TYR A 61 6.15 45.63 38.40
C TYR A 61 7.53 46.05 38.93
N LEU A 62 8.47 46.40 38.07
CA LEU A 62 9.78 46.90 38.50
C LEU A 62 9.68 48.23 39.26
N GLN A 63 8.78 49.13 38.84
CA GLN A 63 8.51 50.37 39.58
C GLN A 63 7.93 50.09 40.97
N ALA A 64 6.96 49.17 41.07
CA ALA A 64 6.38 48.77 42.34
C ALA A 64 7.43 48.17 43.29
N LEU A 65 8.37 47.37 42.77
CA LEU A 65 9.44 46.76 43.57
C LEU A 65 10.48 47.80 44.03
N LYS A 66 10.84 48.77 43.19
CA LYS A 66 11.71 49.89 43.60
C LYS A 66 11.14 50.68 44.77
N ASN A 67 9.82 50.88 44.80
CA ASN A 67 9.15 51.57 45.91
C ASN A 67 9.20 50.79 47.24
N THR A 68 9.49 49.48 47.20
CA THR A 68 9.69 48.67 48.42
C THR A 68 11.14 48.67 48.92
N GLY A 69 12.06 49.30 48.19
CA GLY A 69 13.47 49.41 48.59
C GLY A 69 14.38 48.28 48.15
N ILE A 70 13.92 47.42 47.24
CA ILE A 70 14.71 46.32 46.68
C ILE A 70 15.22 46.64 45.27
N ASP A 71 16.36 46.05 44.91
CA ASP A 71 16.92 46.14 43.56
C ASP A 71 16.55 44.87 42.76
N ALA A 72 15.67 45.03 41.77
CA ALA A 72 15.18 43.97 40.91
C ALA A 72 15.46 44.31 39.45
N ARG A 73 15.81 43.29 38.64
CA ARG A 73 16.10 43.45 37.21
C ARG A 73 15.12 42.70 36.34
N ILE A 74 14.92 43.20 35.12
CA ILE A 74 14.15 42.52 34.07
C ILE A 74 15.12 41.67 33.26
N GLU A 75 14.82 40.39 33.12
CA GLU A 75 15.52 39.47 32.23
C GLU A 75 14.56 38.98 31.14
N ILE A 76 15.08 38.78 29.93
CA ILE A 76 14.33 38.14 28.84
C ILE A 76 14.18 36.66 29.20
N GLU A 77 12.95 36.17 29.20
CA GLU A 77 12.66 34.75 29.35
C GLU A 77 12.60 34.13 27.96
N PRO A 78 13.58 33.30 27.56
CA PRO A 78 13.48 32.58 26.30
C PRO A 78 12.29 31.64 26.40
N THR A 79 11.30 31.82 25.52
CA THR A 79 10.22 30.85 25.34
C THR A 79 10.87 29.54 24.92
N ILE A 80 10.89 28.55 25.81
CA ILE A 80 11.31 27.19 25.47
C ILE A 80 10.16 26.62 24.63
N GLU A 81 10.16 26.92 23.33
CA GLU A 81 9.38 26.16 22.36
C GLU A 81 10.03 24.77 22.29
N LEU A 82 9.36 23.77 22.87
CA LEU A 82 9.75 22.37 22.72
C LEU A 82 9.40 21.94 21.30
N ASP A 83 10.21 22.36 20.33
CA ASP A 83 10.14 21.85 18.97
C ASP A 83 10.82 20.47 18.93
N LEU A 84 10.06 19.46 18.48
CA LEU A 84 10.58 18.11 18.25
C LEU A 84 11.69 18.10 17.17
N ALA A 85 11.78 19.15 16.34
CA ALA A 85 12.84 19.31 15.36
C ALA A 85 14.18 19.82 15.95
N ASP A 86 14.15 20.44 17.14
CA ASP A 86 15.34 20.98 17.83
C ASP A 86 15.98 20.00 18.81
N VAL A 87 15.64 18.72 18.69
CA VAL A 87 16.49 17.64 19.21
C VAL A 87 17.77 17.63 18.38
N HIS A 88 18.66 18.59 18.64
CA HIS A 88 20.07 18.43 18.33
C HIS A 88 20.47 17.11 18.99
N ASP A 89 20.97 16.17 18.17
CA ASP A 89 21.65 15.01 18.70
C ASP A 89 22.61 15.53 19.77
N PRO A 90 22.56 15.03 21.02
CA PRO A 90 23.62 15.31 21.94
C PRO A 90 24.87 14.78 21.25
N VAL A 91 25.66 15.68 20.66
CA VAL A 91 27.05 15.42 20.36
C VAL A 91 27.55 14.88 21.68
N ALA A 92 28.03 13.63 21.66
CA ALA A 92 28.51 12.93 22.83
C ALA A 92 29.71 13.70 23.39
N VAL A 93 29.45 14.80 24.09
CA VAL A 93 30.36 15.34 25.08
C VAL A 93 30.36 14.24 26.12
N ALA A 94 31.44 13.47 26.13
CA ALA A 94 31.66 12.44 27.13
C ALA A 94 31.63 13.12 28.49
N GLU A 95 30.45 13.14 29.13
CA GLU A 95 30.35 13.49 30.53
C GLU A 95 31.24 12.50 31.28
N PRO A 96 32.09 12.97 32.22
CA PRO A 96 32.87 12.07 33.04
C PRO A 96 31.92 11.11 33.74
N GLN A 97 32.01 9.83 33.41
CA GLN A 97 31.10 8.78 33.88
C GLN A 97 31.01 8.84 35.42
N SER A 98 29.88 9.34 35.91
CA SER A 98 29.60 9.36 37.34
C SER A 98 29.50 7.92 37.84
N PRO A 99 30.13 7.55 38.98
CA PRO A 99 30.08 6.19 39.53
C PRO A 99 28.67 5.64 39.83
N TYR A 100 27.65 6.49 39.82
CA TYR A 100 26.24 6.14 40.05
C TYR A 100 25.37 6.24 38.78
N SER A 101 25.97 6.30 37.59
CA SER A 101 25.23 6.33 36.34
C SER A 101 24.50 4.99 36.13
N PRO A 102 23.18 4.98 35.88
CA PRO A 102 22.48 3.76 35.51
C PRO A 102 23.07 3.17 34.22
N PRO A 103 23.13 1.84 34.06
CA PRO A 103 23.58 1.24 32.81
C PRO A 103 22.65 1.67 31.67
N GLN A 104 23.18 2.44 30.72
CA GLN A 104 22.44 2.82 29.53
C GLN A 104 22.46 1.65 28.55
N ALA A 105 21.32 0.97 28.40
CA ALA A 105 21.11 0.09 27.26
C ALA A 105 20.96 0.95 26.01
N ARG A 106 21.70 0.64 24.93
CA ARG A 106 21.42 1.21 23.61
C ARG A 106 20.10 0.64 23.11
N VAL A 107 18.98 1.28 23.48
CA VAL A 107 17.65 0.89 23.04
C VAL A 107 17.43 1.44 21.63
N GLY A 108 17.66 0.59 20.63
CA GLY A 108 17.44 0.91 19.22
C GLY A 108 18.69 1.47 18.54
N GLU A 109 19.26 0.68 17.64
CA GLU A 109 20.06 1.24 16.55
C GLU A 109 19.11 2.14 15.74
N LYS A 110 19.49 3.41 15.49
CA LYS A 110 18.72 4.31 14.63
C LYS A 110 18.71 3.70 13.23
N LEU A 111 17.66 2.93 12.92
CA LEU A 111 17.44 2.41 11.59
C LEU A 111 17.22 3.60 10.63
N PRO A 112 17.73 3.52 9.39
CA PRO A 112 17.48 4.56 8.41
C PRO A 112 15.97 4.70 8.19
N GLU A 113 15.50 5.94 8.00
CA GLU A 113 14.07 6.26 7.85
C GLU A 113 13.43 5.48 6.68
N PHE A 114 14.19 5.26 5.61
CA PHE A 114 13.76 4.51 4.44
C PHE A 114 14.76 3.43 4.02
N ALA A 115 14.23 2.31 3.52
CA ALA A 115 15.03 1.23 2.96
C ALA A 115 15.59 1.57 1.57
N VAL A 116 16.82 1.15 1.30
CA VAL A 116 17.40 1.17 -0.06
C VAL A 116 16.71 0.10 -0.90
N LEU A 117 16.22 0.49 -2.08
CA LEU A 117 15.52 -0.43 -3.00
C LEU A 117 16.52 -1.37 -3.67
N LYS A 118 16.28 -2.69 -3.56
CA LYS A 118 17.05 -3.75 -4.23
C LYS A 118 16.11 -4.60 -5.10
N PRO A 119 15.77 -4.15 -6.33
CA PRO A 119 14.72 -4.78 -7.13
C PRO A 119 14.95 -6.27 -7.42
N PHE A 120 16.21 -6.68 -7.61
CA PHE A 120 16.59 -8.08 -7.91
C PHE A 120 17.10 -8.83 -6.68
N GLY A 121 16.97 -8.25 -5.48
CA GLY A 121 17.32 -8.91 -4.23
C GLY A 121 16.15 -9.70 -3.65
N VAL A 122 16.48 -10.68 -2.81
CA VAL A 122 15.52 -11.34 -1.92
C VAL A 122 15.25 -10.48 -0.68
N GLU A 123 16.25 -9.68 -0.30
CA GLU A 123 16.21 -8.75 0.81
C GLU A 123 15.59 -7.41 0.43
N GLY A 124 14.69 -6.93 1.28
CA GLY A 124 14.03 -5.65 1.12
C GLY A 124 12.51 -5.75 1.09
N ARG A 125 11.89 -4.59 0.94
CA ARG A 125 10.44 -4.39 1.02
C ARG A 125 9.98 -3.53 -0.12
N ILE A 126 8.85 -3.90 -0.74
CA ILE A 126 8.20 -3.07 -1.74
C ILE A 126 6.73 -2.84 -1.41
N GLY A 127 6.34 -1.57 -1.43
CA GLY A 127 4.94 -1.17 -1.26
C GLY A 127 4.06 -1.60 -2.44
N ARG A 128 2.76 -1.68 -2.20
CA ARG A 128 1.74 -2.10 -3.20
C ARG A 128 1.84 -1.37 -4.54
N LEU A 129 2.05 -0.05 -4.53
CA LEU A 129 2.15 0.75 -5.77
C LEU A 129 3.41 0.41 -6.57
N ARG A 130 4.53 0.20 -5.87
CA ARG A 130 5.80 -0.13 -6.54
C ARG A 130 5.78 -1.58 -7.06
N PHE A 131 5.17 -2.49 -6.33
CA PHE A 131 4.86 -3.85 -6.80
C PHE A 131 4.01 -3.82 -8.08
N LEU A 132 2.94 -3.03 -8.11
CA LEU A 132 2.08 -2.87 -9.29
C LEU A 132 2.85 -2.26 -10.47
N ALA A 133 3.65 -1.21 -10.22
CA ALA A 133 4.46 -0.58 -11.26
C ALA A 133 5.54 -1.52 -11.83
N TRP A 134 6.22 -2.31 -11.01
CA TRP A 134 7.26 -3.22 -11.46
C TRP A 134 6.71 -4.45 -12.19
N THR A 135 5.58 -4.99 -11.74
CA THR A 135 4.86 -6.03 -12.49
C THR A 135 4.33 -5.51 -13.82
N MET A 136 3.97 -4.22 -13.93
CA MET A 136 3.66 -3.58 -15.22
C MET A 136 4.88 -3.55 -16.14
N VAL A 137 6.02 -3.05 -15.64
CA VAL A 137 7.26 -2.98 -16.44
C VAL A 137 7.66 -4.38 -16.91
N LEU A 138 7.60 -5.37 -16.01
CA LEU A 138 7.85 -6.76 -16.37
C LEU A 138 6.89 -7.22 -17.48
N SER A 139 5.60 -6.94 -17.37
CA SER A 139 4.60 -7.30 -18.39
C SER A 139 4.86 -6.62 -19.74
N LEU A 140 5.18 -5.33 -19.75
CA LEU A 140 5.49 -4.56 -20.97
C LEU A 140 6.75 -5.05 -21.68
N VAL A 141 7.74 -5.54 -20.93
CA VAL A 141 8.95 -6.13 -21.50
C VAL A 141 8.66 -7.55 -21.99
N THR A 142 7.94 -8.35 -21.21
CA THR A 142 7.73 -9.77 -21.53
C THR A 142 6.75 -9.99 -22.68
N LEU A 143 5.67 -9.19 -22.80
CA LEU A 143 4.68 -9.33 -23.86
C LEU A 143 5.25 -9.32 -25.29
N PRO A 144 6.03 -8.30 -25.72
CA PRO A 144 6.58 -8.28 -27.07
C PRO A 144 7.57 -9.44 -27.28
N ILE A 145 8.35 -9.81 -26.26
CA ILE A 145 9.28 -10.93 -26.37
C ILE A 145 8.50 -12.22 -26.60
N VAL A 146 7.49 -12.53 -25.77
CA VAL A 146 6.62 -13.69 -25.95
C VAL A 146 5.90 -13.65 -27.30
N GLY A 147 5.42 -12.49 -27.75
CA GLY A 147 4.78 -12.32 -29.05
C GLY A 147 5.70 -12.66 -30.22
N VAL A 148 6.94 -12.17 -30.21
CA VAL A 148 7.96 -12.50 -31.22
C VAL A 148 8.25 -14.01 -31.22
N PHE A 149 8.44 -14.61 -30.04
CA PHE A 149 8.68 -16.06 -29.94
C PHE A 149 7.47 -16.90 -30.36
N ALA A 150 6.25 -16.45 -30.08
CA ALA A 150 5.04 -17.14 -30.53
C ALA A 150 4.93 -17.13 -32.07
N LEU A 151 5.25 -16.00 -32.72
CA LEU A 151 5.29 -15.90 -34.19
C LEU A 151 6.37 -16.80 -34.80
N ILE A 152 7.57 -16.82 -34.21
CA ILE A 152 8.65 -17.72 -34.63
C ILE A 152 8.23 -19.19 -34.43
N GLY A 153 7.65 -19.51 -33.28
CA GLY A 153 7.16 -20.85 -32.96
C GLY A 153 6.12 -21.33 -33.97
N LEU A 154 5.14 -20.50 -34.32
CA LEU A 154 4.12 -20.82 -35.33
C LEU A 154 4.75 -21.11 -36.70
N GLY A 155 5.75 -20.33 -37.11
CA GLY A 155 6.48 -20.55 -38.36
C GLY A 155 7.35 -21.80 -38.37
N LEU A 156 7.86 -22.23 -37.20
CA LEU A 156 8.64 -23.47 -37.07
C LEU A 156 7.75 -24.73 -37.01
N VAL A 157 6.55 -24.62 -36.41
CA VAL A 157 5.56 -25.72 -36.34
C VAL A 157 5.03 -26.07 -37.72
N SER A 158 4.78 -25.09 -38.60
CA SER A 158 4.27 -25.32 -39.95
C SER A 158 5.23 -26.07 -40.87
N GLY A 159 6.53 -26.10 -40.54
CA GLY A 159 7.57 -26.78 -41.33
C GLY A 159 7.81 -28.26 -40.96
N ASN A 160 6.93 -28.89 -40.17
CA ASN A 160 7.02 -30.29 -39.70
C ASN A 160 8.41 -30.72 -39.16
N SER A 161 9.20 -29.77 -38.68
CA SER A 161 10.58 -30.02 -38.25
C SER A 161 10.61 -30.26 -36.75
N THR A 162 10.69 -31.52 -36.33
CA THR A 162 10.82 -31.94 -34.92
C THR A 162 11.93 -31.16 -34.18
N ASN A 163 13.03 -30.86 -34.88
CA ASN A 163 14.14 -30.09 -34.33
C ASN A 163 13.75 -28.63 -34.01
N GLY A 164 12.88 -28.01 -34.81
CA GLY A 164 12.39 -26.65 -34.58
C GLY A 164 11.50 -26.56 -33.34
N LEU A 165 10.65 -27.57 -33.12
CA LEU A 165 9.81 -27.68 -31.93
C LEU A 165 10.65 -27.84 -30.65
N ILE A 166 11.67 -28.70 -30.68
CA ILE A 166 12.55 -28.93 -29.53
C ILE A 166 13.32 -27.65 -29.18
N ILE A 167 13.94 -27.00 -30.17
CA ILE A 167 14.72 -25.77 -29.96
C ILE A 167 13.79 -24.65 -29.46
N GLY A 168 12.65 -24.45 -30.12
CA GLY A 168 11.66 -23.45 -29.71
C GLY A 168 11.14 -23.69 -28.29
N GLY A 169 10.86 -24.94 -27.93
CA GLY A 169 10.42 -25.33 -26.60
C GLY A 169 11.46 -25.05 -25.51
N ILE A 170 12.73 -25.36 -25.75
CA ILE A 170 13.82 -25.07 -24.81
C ILE A 170 13.96 -23.56 -24.60
N PHE A 171 13.96 -22.76 -25.67
CA PHE A 171 14.03 -21.30 -25.55
C PHE A 171 12.83 -20.72 -24.80
N ALA A 172 11.62 -21.18 -25.10
CA ALA A 172 10.40 -20.75 -24.40
C ALA A 172 10.47 -21.09 -22.90
N PHE A 173 10.97 -22.28 -22.55
CA PHE A 173 11.16 -22.70 -21.17
C PHE A 173 12.18 -21.83 -20.42
N LEU A 174 13.32 -21.51 -21.04
CA LEU A 174 14.33 -20.64 -20.44
C LEU A 174 13.80 -19.22 -20.21
N LEU A 175 13.06 -18.69 -21.18
CA LEU A 175 12.41 -17.38 -21.04
C LEU A 175 11.37 -17.39 -19.91
N PHE A 176 10.53 -18.42 -19.85
CA PHE A 176 9.57 -18.59 -18.78
C PHE A 176 10.25 -18.65 -17.42
N MET A 177 11.35 -19.39 -17.30
CA MET A 177 12.12 -19.50 -16.06
C MET A 177 12.69 -18.14 -15.63
N ALA A 178 13.27 -17.38 -16.57
CA ALA A 178 13.79 -16.04 -16.28
C ALA A 178 12.69 -15.09 -15.79
N PHE A 179 11.52 -15.11 -16.43
CA PHE A 179 10.35 -14.34 -16.00
C PHE A 179 9.85 -14.78 -14.61
N LEU A 180 9.75 -16.09 -14.38
CA LEU A 180 9.30 -16.66 -13.12
C LEU A 180 10.19 -16.22 -11.97
N VAL A 181 11.51 -16.26 -12.13
CA VAL A 181 12.47 -15.80 -11.11
C VAL A 181 12.24 -14.34 -10.74
N VAL A 182 12.12 -13.44 -11.73
CA VAL A 182 11.91 -12.01 -11.45
C VAL A 182 10.55 -11.77 -10.77
N SER A 183 9.51 -12.46 -11.22
CA SER A 183 8.17 -12.37 -10.63
C SER A 183 8.13 -12.85 -9.16
N VAL A 184 8.84 -13.94 -8.86
CA VAL A 184 9.03 -14.46 -7.50
C VAL A 184 9.70 -13.42 -6.61
N LEU A 185 10.80 -12.82 -7.08
CA LEU A 185 11.55 -11.83 -6.29
C LEU A 185 10.69 -10.63 -5.89
N PHE A 186 9.91 -10.08 -6.83
CA PHE A 186 8.97 -8.99 -6.52
C PHE A 186 7.90 -9.43 -5.52
N SER A 187 7.37 -10.64 -5.67
CA SER A 187 6.36 -11.17 -4.77
C SER A 187 6.90 -11.41 -3.35
N ILE A 188 8.14 -11.90 -3.21
CA ILE A 188 8.82 -12.08 -1.92
C ILE A 188 8.99 -10.73 -1.23
N GLN A 189 9.54 -9.73 -1.91
CA GLN A 189 9.70 -8.38 -1.33
C GLN A 189 8.36 -7.74 -0.97
N ARG A 190 7.29 -8.09 -1.69
CA ARG A 190 5.93 -7.65 -1.37
C ARG A 190 5.38 -8.32 -0.11
N LEU A 191 5.61 -9.63 0.04
CA LEU A 191 5.27 -10.37 1.26
C LEU A 191 6.02 -9.81 2.47
N HIS A 192 7.30 -9.49 2.30
CA HIS A 192 8.12 -8.85 3.34
C HIS A 192 7.59 -7.47 3.73
N ASP A 193 7.00 -6.71 2.81
CA ASP A 193 6.39 -5.42 3.13
C ASP A 193 5.14 -5.54 4.02
N ILE A 194 4.34 -6.59 3.79
CA ILE A 194 3.21 -6.97 4.66
C ILE A 194 3.71 -7.53 6.00
N GLY A 195 4.97 -7.97 6.06
CA GLY A 195 5.58 -8.61 7.23
C GLY A 195 5.36 -10.12 7.25
N TRP A 196 4.97 -10.73 6.14
CA TRP A 196 4.81 -12.18 5.98
C TRP A 196 6.08 -12.83 5.43
N SER A 197 6.17 -14.16 5.58
CA SER A 197 7.26 -14.97 5.02
C SER A 197 7.19 -15.03 3.50
N GLY A 198 8.33 -14.88 2.82
CA GLY A 198 8.44 -15.06 1.37
C GLY A 198 8.03 -16.46 0.89
N TRP A 199 8.11 -17.47 1.76
CA TRP A 199 7.65 -18.84 1.45
C TRP A 199 6.16 -18.93 1.11
N LEU A 200 5.34 -17.98 1.56
CA LEU A 200 3.92 -17.94 1.19
C LEU A 200 3.71 -17.73 -0.31
N TRP A 201 4.74 -17.34 -1.06
CA TRP A 201 4.69 -17.31 -2.52
C TRP A 201 4.33 -18.69 -3.12
N LEU A 202 4.68 -19.80 -2.46
CA LEU A 202 4.33 -21.15 -2.92
C LEU A 202 2.82 -21.42 -2.96
N LEU A 203 2.00 -20.59 -2.29
CA LEU A 203 0.53 -20.67 -2.39
C LEU A 203 0.03 -20.41 -3.82
N ASN A 204 0.84 -19.77 -4.68
CA ASN A 204 0.54 -19.64 -6.11
C ASN A 204 0.48 -20.98 -6.85
N LEU A 205 1.08 -22.05 -6.31
CA LEU A 205 1.08 -23.38 -6.91
C LEU A 205 -0.18 -24.19 -6.56
N VAL A 206 -0.98 -23.73 -5.58
CA VAL A 206 -2.22 -24.39 -5.18
C VAL A 206 -3.36 -23.90 -6.08
N PRO A 207 -4.08 -24.79 -6.79
CA PRO A 207 -5.23 -24.38 -7.62
C PRO A 207 -6.27 -23.59 -6.81
N PHE A 208 -6.96 -22.66 -7.48
CA PHE A 208 -7.91 -21.69 -6.89
C PHE A 208 -7.26 -20.69 -5.93
N VAL A 209 -6.56 -21.15 -4.89
CA VAL A 209 -5.85 -20.28 -3.93
C VAL A 209 -4.83 -19.40 -4.66
N GLY A 210 -4.03 -19.99 -5.54
CA GLY A 210 -3.03 -19.28 -6.33
C GLY A 210 -3.61 -18.29 -7.33
N SER A 211 -4.88 -18.41 -7.71
CA SER A 211 -5.55 -17.44 -8.57
C SER A 211 -5.95 -16.18 -7.81
N PHE A 212 -6.34 -16.31 -6.54
CA PHE A 212 -6.74 -15.17 -5.70
C PHE A 212 -5.60 -14.57 -4.89
N PHE A 213 -4.57 -15.35 -4.56
CA PHE A 213 -3.47 -14.91 -3.69
C PHE A 213 -2.72 -13.67 -4.20
N PRO A 214 -2.37 -13.55 -5.50
CA PRO A 214 -1.78 -12.33 -6.07
C PRO A 214 -2.65 -11.08 -5.86
N LEU A 215 -3.99 -11.23 -5.96
CA LEU A 215 -4.92 -10.13 -5.74
C LEU A 215 -4.94 -9.71 -4.26
N VAL A 216 -4.87 -10.68 -3.35
CA VAL A 216 -4.82 -10.43 -1.91
C VAL A 216 -3.57 -9.62 -1.54
N ILE A 217 -2.38 -10.04 -1.97
CA ILE A 217 -1.14 -9.30 -1.67
C ILE A 217 -1.07 -7.93 -2.36
N MET A 218 -1.84 -7.72 -3.43
CA MET A 218 -1.96 -6.44 -4.12
C MET A 218 -2.78 -5.42 -3.30
N VAL A 219 -3.86 -5.87 -2.65
CA VAL A 219 -4.81 -4.99 -1.94
C VAL A 219 -4.38 -4.70 -0.50
N ILE A 220 -3.84 -5.69 0.21
CA ILE A 220 -3.50 -5.55 1.63
C ILE A 220 -2.50 -4.41 1.86
N PRO A 221 -2.67 -3.50 2.84
CA PRO A 221 -1.65 -2.50 3.14
C PRO A 221 -0.38 -3.13 3.74
N GLY A 222 0.79 -2.59 3.40
CA GLY A 222 2.05 -2.96 4.07
C GLY A 222 2.24 -2.26 5.41
N ASN A 223 3.25 -2.66 6.17
CA ASN A 223 3.56 -2.06 7.47
C ASN A 223 4.14 -0.65 7.33
N ALA A 224 3.57 0.33 8.03
CA ALA A 224 4.03 1.73 7.97
C ALA A 224 5.38 1.95 8.66
N GLY A 225 5.67 1.20 9.73
CA GLY A 225 6.93 1.25 10.47
C GLY A 225 7.97 0.24 9.98
N ALA A 226 9.12 0.21 10.67
CA ALA A 226 10.10 -0.85 10.50
C ALA A 226 9.50 -2.20 10.89
N ASN A 227 9.82 -3.23 10.11
CA ASN A 227 9.44 -4.61 10.41
C ASN A 227 10.70 -5.50 10.40
N ARG A 228 10.55 -6.81 10.60
CA ARG A 228 11.67 -7.77 10.61
C ARG A 228 12.53 -7.81 9.32
N TYR A 229 11.99 -7.31 8.22
CA TYR A 229 12.65 -7.23 6.91
C TYR A 229 13.23 -5.83 6.61
N GLY A 230 13.18 -4.92 7.60
CA GLY A 230 13.82 -3.61 7.54
C GLY A 230 12.85 -2.43 7.54
N PRO A 231 13.38 -1.22 7.33
CA PRO A 231 12.62 0.02 7.35
C PRO A 231 11.62 0.12 6.20
N PRO A 232 10.64 1.04 6.27
CA PRO A 232 9.63 1.18 5.22
C PRO A 232 10.25 1.60 3.88
N PRO A 233 9.60 1.24 2.75
CA PRO A 233 10.07 1.65 1.44
C PRO A 233 9.92 3.16 1.23
N PRO A 234 10.78 3.80 0.41
CA PRO A 234 10.75 5.23 0.17
C PRO A 234 9.46 5.68 -0.53
N PRO A 235 9.10 6.97 -0.41
CA PRO A 235 7.94 7.57 -1.10
C PRO A 235 7.94 7.28 -2.60
N ASN A 236 6.74 7.16 -3.18
CA ASN A 236 6.58 6.81 -4.59
C ASN A 236 6.71 8.05 -5.50
N SER A 237 7.48 7.93 -6.58
CA SER A 237 7.61 8.96 -7.60
C SER A 237 6.37 9.05 -8.50
N LYS A 238 6.23 10.16 -9.27
CA LYS A 238 5.14 10.33 -10.24
C LYS A 238 5.12 9.21 -11.30
N ALA A 239 6.29 8.75 -11.75
CA ALA A 239 6.42 7.67 -12.72
C ALA A 239 5.78 6.37 -12.22
N ILE A 240 5.96 6.02 -10.94
CA ILE A 240 5.32 4.83 -10.33
C ILE A 240 3.80 4.95 -10.41
N LYS A 241 3.24 6.13 -10.13
CA LYS A 241 1.79 6.37 -10.20
C LYS A 241 1.25 6.22 -11.63
N VAL A 242 2.00 6.71 -12.63
CA VAL A 242 1.64 6.55 -14.05
C VAL A 242 1.65 5.07 -14.45
N LEU A 243 2.67 4.31 -14.06
CA LEU A 243 2.74 2.87 -14.32
C LEU A 243 1.58 2.11 -13.65
N CYS A 244 1.17 2.53 -12.45
CA CYS A 244 -0.02 1.97 -11.78
C CYS A 244 -1.31 2.28 -12.55
N ALA A 245 -1.46 3.50 -13.08
CA ALA A 245 -2.63 3.85 -13.89
C ALA A 245 -2.67 3.05 -15.20
N LEU A 246 -1.51 2.76 -15.79
CA LEU A 246 -1.39 1.92 -16.99
C LEU A 246 -1.95 0.50 -16.74
N TRP A 247 -1.85 -0.03 -15.51
CA TRP A 247 -2.44 -1.34 -15.17
C TRP A 247 -3.96 -1.37 -15.36
N ILE A 248 -4.65 -0.27 -15.06
CA ILE A 248 -6.10 -0.17 -15.26
C ILE A 248 -6.42 -0.23 -16.76
N VAL A 249 -5.65 0.49 -17.58
CA VAL A 249 -5.78 0.46 -19.04
C VAL A 249 -5.50 -0.94 -19.58
N PHE A 250 -4.46 -1.60 -19.07
CA PHE A 250 -4.08 -2.95 -19.48
C PHE A 250 -5.17 -3.99 -19.16
N ILE A 251 -5.76 -3.94 -17.96
CA ILE A 251 -6.89 -4.79 -17.59
C ILE A 251 -8.10 -4.51 -18.49
N GLY A 252 -8.39 -3.24 -18.78
CA GLY A 252 -9.47 -2.85 -19.69
C GLY A 252 -9.28 -3.40 -21.10
N LEU A 253 -8.07 -3.24 -21.66
CA LEU A 253 -7.73 -3.77 -22.98
C LEU A 253 -7.83 -5.30 -23.02
N PHE A 254 -7.34 -5.97 -21.99
CA PHE A 254 -7.43 -7.43 -21.87
C PHE A 254 -8.87 -7.92 -21.79
N ALA A 255 -9.72 -7.24 -21.01
CA ALA A 255 -11.15 -7.55 -20.90
C ALA A 255 -11.88 -7.40 -22.24
N VAL A 256 -11.62 -6.32 -22.98
CA VAL A 256 -12.19 -6.10 -24.33
C VAL A 256 -11.71 -7.19 -25.29
N GLY A 257 -10.41 -7.51 -25.29
CA GLY A 257 -9.86 -8.57 -26.13
C GLY A 257 -10.46 -9.94 -25.83
N ALA A 258 -10.62 -10.29 -24.55
CA ALA A 258 -11.26 -11.53 -24.12
C ALA A 258 -12.74 -11.60 -24.54
N MET A 259 -13.46 -10.47 -24.47
CA MET A 259 -14.86 -10.40 -24.91
C MET A 259 -15.00 -10.57 -26.41
N VAL A 260 -14.20 -9.87 -27.22
CA VAL A 260 -14.20 -10.00 -28.68
C VAL A 260 -13.81 -11.42 -29.10
N GLY A 261 -12.76 -11.97 -28.48
CA GLY A 261 -12.33 -13.35 -28.70
C GLY A 261 -13.42 -14.36 -28.35
N GLY A 262 -14.04 -14.23 -27.18
CA GLY A 262 -15.12 -15.11 -26.73
C GLY A 262 -16.37 -15.05 -27.61
N ILE A 263 -16.75 -13.87 -28.11
CA ILE A 263 -17.85 -13.75 -29.07
C ILE A 263 -17.48 -14.44 -30.38
N SER A 264 -16.25 -14.24 -30.88
CA SER A 264 -15.83 -14.86 -32.14
C SER A 264 -15.78 -16.39 -32.08
N THR A 265 -15.33 -16.97 -30.96
CA THR A 265 -15.30 -18.43 -30.79
C THR A 265 -16.70 -19.02 -30.64
N ILE A 266 -17.60 -18.33 -29.95
CA ILE A 266 -19.01 -18.73 -29.84
C ILE A 266 -19.68 -18.67 -31.22
N GLN A 267 -19.44 -17.61 -31.99
CA GLN A 267 -20.00 -17.47 -33.34
C GLN A 267 -19.52 -18.60 -34.26
N GLN A 268 -18.21 -18.90 -34.27
CA GLN A 268 -17.66 -20.01 -35.03
C GLN A 268 -18.28 -21.36 -34.63
N GLY A 269 -18.44 -21.61 -33.32
CA GLY A 269 -19.10 -22.83 -32.85
C GLY A 269 -20.57 -22.94 -33.28
N TYR A 270 -21.30 -21.82 -33.36
CA TYR A 270 -22.66 -21.80 -33.91
C TYR A 270 -22.67 -22.07 -35.43
N GLU A 271 -21.72 -21.49 -36.18
CA GLU A 271 -21.59 -21.74 -37.62
C GLU A 271 -21.24 -23.22 -37.91
N ASP A 272 -20.25 -23.78 -37.22
CA ASP A 272 -19.84 -25.19 -37.38
C ASP A 272 -20.97 -26.19 -37.00
N SER A 273 -21.72 -25.88 -35.93
CA SER A 273 -22.85 -26.72 -35.50
C SER A 273 -24.05 -26.62 -36.45
N LEU A 274 -24.27 -25.46 -37.08
CA LEU A 274 -25.26 -25.31 -38.14
C LEU A 274 -24.84 -26.11 -39.37
N GLU A 275 -23.61 -25.97 -39.86
CA GLU A 275 -23.13 -26.69 -41.05
C GLU A 275 -23.19 -28.21 -40.89
N SER A 276 -22.74 -28.74 -39.75
CA SER A 276 -22.85 -30.18 -39.45
C SER A 276 -24.30 -30.67 -39.40
N SER A 277 -25.23 -29.86 -38.88
CA SER A 277 -26.65 -30.19 -38.86
C SER A 277 -27.27 -30.23 -40.27
N TYR A 278 -26.86 -29.31 -41.15
CA TYR A 278 -27.28 -29.32 -42.56
C TYR A 278 -26.71 -30.53 -43.31
N GLN A 279 -25.42 -30.85 -43.14
CA GLN A 279 -24.80 -32.04 -43.76
C GLN A 279 -25.43 -33.36 -43.27
N SER A 280 -25.73 -33.47 -41.97
CA SER A 280 -26.41 -34.65 -41.42
C SER A 280 -27.83 -34.81 -42.00
N SER A 281 -28.53 -33.70 -42.23
CA SER A 281 -29.89 -33.73 -42.79
C SER A 281 -29.89 -34.05 -44.28
N SER A 282 -28.93 -33.54 -45.05
CA SER A 282 -28.79 -33.88 -46.48
C SER A 282 -28.42 -35.34 -46.70
N MET A 283 -27.55 -35.91 -45.85
CA MET A 283 -27.19 -37.34 -45.92
C MET A 283 -28.37 -38.28 -45.60
N THR A 284 -29.32 -37.83 -44.78
CA THR A 284 -30.54 -38.62 -44.46
C THR A 284 -31.57 -38.60 -45.59
N THR A 285 -31.53 -37.59 -46.46
CA THR A 285 -32.56 -37.41 -47.50
C THR A 285 -32.28 -38.24 -48.76
N ASP A 286 -31.02 -38.57 -49.06
CA ASP A 286 -30.66 -39.45 -50.17
C ASP A 286 -30.95 -40.95 -49.92
N GLU A 287 -31.31 -41.34 -48.68
CA GLU A 287 -31.64 -42.73 -48.32
C GLU A 287 -33.15 -43.00 -48.18
N ILE A 288 -34.00 -42.05 -48.58
CA ILE A 288 -35.47 -42.25 -48.61
C ILE A 288 -35.91 -42.36 -50.07
N ASP A 289 -35.92 -43.58 -50.59
CA ASP A 289 -36.67 -43.94 -51.80
C ASP A 289 -38.18 -43.69 -51.52
N VAL A 290 -38.67 -42.53 -51.95
CA VAL A 290 -40.11 -42.23 -51.95
C VAL A 290 -40.73 -42.93 -53.16
N GLU A 291 -41.24 -44.13 -52.95
CA GLU A 291 -42.06 -44.84 -53.93
C GLU A 291 -43.43 -44.14 -54.06
N VAL A 292 -43.55 -43.27 -55.06
CA VAL A 292 -44.79 -42.54 -55.39
C VAL A 292 -45.77 -43.50 -56.07
N GLN A 293 -46.78 -43.98 -55.33
CA GLN A 293 -47.95 -44.64 -55.93
C GLN A 293 -48.79 -43.60 -56.69
N PRO A 294 -49.11 -43.82 -57.99
CA PRO A 294 -49.86 -42.86 -58.77
C PRO A 294 -51.35 -42.88 -58.40
N GLN A 295 -51.88 -41.67 -58.26
CA GLN A 295 -53.26 -41.33 -57.92
C GLN A 295 -54.22 -41.83 -59.03
N ALA A 296 -55.14 -42.74 -58.67
CA ALA A 296 -56.11 -43.31 -59.60
C ALA A 296 -57.26 -42.32 -59.89
N ASN A 297 -57.30 -41.80 -61.12
CA ASN A 297 -58.49 -41.18 -61.70
C ASN A 297 -59.24 -42.23 -62.52
N SER A 298 -60.47 -42.60 -62.11
CA SER A 298 -61.68 -42.58 -62.95
C SER A 298 -62.85 -43.33 -62.26
N PRO A 299 -64.11 -42.88 -62.41
CA PRO A 299 -65.26 -43.39 -61.67
C PRO A 299 -66.11 -44.33 -62.54
N ALA A 300 -66.05 -45.65 -62.32
CA ALA A 300 -67.09 -46.61 -62.71
C ALA A 300 -66.65 -48.04 -62.35
N GLU A 301 -67.31 -48.66 -61.37
CA GLU A 301 -67.69 -50.08 -61.27
C GLU A 301 -68.06 -50.36 -59.81
N ALA A 302 -69.36 -50.47 -59.52
CA ALA A 302 -70.02 -51.75 -59.25
C ALA A 302 -69.64 -52.29 -57.85
N ALA A 303 -70.40 -51.94 -56.81
CA ALA A 303 -71.56 -52.67 -56.30
C ALA A 303 -71.19 -53.77 -55.28
N GLU A 304 -71.91 -53.74 -54.15
CA GLU A 304 -72.01 -54.78 -53.09
C GLU A 304 -70.70 -55.09 -52.31
N GLN A 305 -70.66 -55.23 -50.97
CA GLN A 305 -71.62 -55.80 -50.04
C GLN A 305 -71.28 -55.33 -48.60
N ALA A 306 -72.28 -55.01 -47.79
CA ALA A 306 -72.12 -54.67 -46.37
C ALA A 306 -71.87 -55.95 -45.53
N PRO A 307 -71.06 -55.90 -44.45
CA PRO A 307 -70.80 -57.06 -43.60
C PRO A 307 -72.02 -57.38 -42.70
N PRO A 308 -72.33 -58.67 -42.43
CA PRO A 308 -73.43 -59.04 -41.56
C PRO A 308 -73.10 -58.82 -40.06
N PRO A 309 -74.13 -58.69 -39.19
CA PRO A 309 -73.95 -58.34 -37.79
C PRO A 309 -73.43 -59.53 -36.97
N VAL A 310 -72.55 -59.23 -36.02
CA VAL A 310 -71.95 -60.20 -35.10
C VAL A 310 -72.99 -60.57 -34.03
N ASP A 311 -73.49 -61.81 -34.09
CA ASP A 311 -74.43 -62.34 -33.11
C ASP A 311 -73.72 -62.71 -31.81
N SER A 312 -74.41 -62.42 -30.70
CA SER A 312 -73.93 -62.60 -29.34
C SER A 312 -74.43 -63.93 -28.77
N ALA A 313 -73.52 -64.62 -28.06
CA ALA A 313 -73.74 -65.50 -26.91
C ALA A 313 -73.68 -67.04 -27.06
N LYS A 314 -72.93 -67.60 -26.08
CA LYS A 314 -72.90 -68.96 -25.50
C LYS A 314 -72.29 -70.07 -26.37
N GLU A 315 -71.35 -70.86 -25.87
CA GLU A 315 -71.34 -71.61 -24.59
C GLU A 315 -69.98 -71.62 -23.86
#